data_AF-A0A7V9UCP8-F1
#
_entry.id   AF-A0A7V9UCP8-F1
#
_cell.length_a   1.000
_cell.length_b   1.000
_cell.length_c   1.000
_cell.angle_alpha   90.00
_cell.angle_beta   90.00
_cell.angle_gamma   90.00
#
_symmetry.space_group_name_H-M   'P 1'
#
loop_
_entity.id
_entity.type
_entity.pdbx_description
1 polymer ?
#
loop_
_entity_poly.entity_id
_entity_poly.type
_entity_poly.pdbx_seq_one_letter_code
_entity_poly.pdbx_strand_id
1 'polypeptide(L)'
;MRNGVPPAYAEIAAATVRGLGDDLELAVTVDGELPMRMPDEDTNTIIAVKMRTTDDSEFVLGAHASEQGWKPFAKWYGHKRPFPGRFEIRGGTLTMTIPWSFLDGPRRFRWFANASWIQSAGVIPTYSIDLAPSAEGHPFPG
;
A
#
# COMPACT_ATOMS: atom_id res chain seq x y z
N MET A 1 3.00 18.15 20.75
CA MET A 1 2.58 16.95 19.99
C MET A 1 2.45 15.83 21.00
N ARG A 2 1.24 15.33 21.27
CA ARG A 2 1.05 14.16 22.13
C ARG A 2 0.99 12.96 21.21
N ASN A 3 2.09 12.21 21.19
CA ASN A 3 2.31 11.04 20.36
C ASN A 3 1.51 9.87 20.93
N GLY A 4 0.47 9.42 20.25
CA GLY A 4 0.07 8.01 20.39
C GLY A 4 1.24 7.17 19.88
N VAL A 5 1.64 6.15 20.64
CA VAL A 5 2.64 5.18 20.15
C VAL A 5 1.98 4.43 18.99
N PRO A 6 2.45 4.59 17.74
CA PRO A 6 1.85 3.87 16.63
C PRO A 6 2.01 2.36 16.85
N PRO A 7 1.02 1.55 16.46
CA PRO A 7 1.11 0.10 16.56
C PRO A 7 2.21 -0.42 15.61
N ALA A 8 2.79 -1.58 15.90
CA ALA A 8 3.87 -2.17 15.08
C ALA A 8 3.48 -2.37 13.60
N TYR A 9 2.19 -2.58 13.30
CA TYR A 9 1.70 -2.70 11.93
C TYR A 9 1.66 -1.36 11.16
N ALA A 10 2.05 -0.25 11.78
CA ALA A 10 2.23 1.04 11.13
C ALA A 10 3.64 1.21 10.51
N GLU A 11 4.58 0.33 10.84
CA GLU A 11 5.98 0.40 10.40
C GLU A 11 6.23 -0.69 9.34
N ILE A 12 6.84 -0.34 8.20
CA ILE A 12 7.13 -1.25 7.10
C ILE A 12 8.46 -1.97 7.37
N ALA A 13 8.38 -3.29 7.51
CA ALA A 13 9.55 -4.16 7.59
C ALA A 13 10.18 -4.40 6.21
N ALA A 14 9.34 -4.58 5.19
CA ALA A 14 9.78 -4.85 3.82
C ALA A 14 8.70 -4.50 2.80
N ALA A 15 9.11 -4.18 1.57
CA ALA A 15 8.22 -4.08 0.44
C ALA A 15 8.87 -4.68 -0.82
N THR A 16 8.09 -5.35 -1.65
CA THR A 16 8.57 -5.96 -2.89
C THR A 16 7.60 -5.73 -4.04
N VAL A 17 8.17 -5.58 -5.24
CA VAL A 17 7.43 -5.55 -6.50
C VAL A 17 8.04 -6.61 -7.41
N ARG A 18 7.21 -7.52 -7.94
CA ARG A 18 7.65 -8.69 -8.72
C ARG A 18 6.76 -8.88 -9.95
N GLY A 19 7.35 -9.06 -11.12
CA GLY A 19 6.61 -9.53 -12.29
C GLY A 19 6.31 -11.02 -12.18
N LEU A 20 5.08 -11.43 -12.46
CA LEU A 20 4.59 -12.81 -12.47
C LEU A 20 3.99 -13.14 -13.85
N GLY A 21 4.82 -13.12 -14.89
CA GLY A 21 4.32 -13.26 -16.27
C GLY A 21 3.43 -12.09 -16.66
N ASP A 22 2.13 -12.36 -16.83
CA ASP A 22 1.11 -11.37 -17.22
C ASP A 22 0.63 -10.47 -16.06
N ASP A 23 1.05 -10.80 -14.84
CA ASP A 23 0.70 -10.09 -13.62
C ASP A 23 1.90 -9.34 -12.99
N LEU A 24 1.58 -8.37 -12.15
CA LEU A 24 2.48 -7.72 -11.21
C LEU A 24 2.01 -8.01 -9.78
N GLU A 25 2.92 -8.52 -8.96
CA GLU A 25 2.73 -8.70 -7.52
C GLU A 25 3.39 -7.55 -6.76
N LEU A 26 2.64 -6.98 -5.82
CA LEU A 26 3.08 -6.00 -4.84
C LEU A 26 2.88 -6.60 -3.46
N ALA A 27 3.92 -6.67 -2.65
CA ALA A 27 3.80 -7.13 -1.27
C ALA A 27 4.41 -6.10 -0.32
N VAL A 28 3.72 -5.81 0.77
CA VAL A 28 4.21 -4.96 1.86
C VAL A 28 4.08 -5.74 3.16
N THR A 29 5.20 -5.90 3.86
CA THR A 29 5.31 -6.54 5.18
C THR A 29 5.55 -5.47 6.22
N VAL A 30 4.81 -5.52 7.32
CA VAL A 30 4.95 -4.61 8.46
C VAL A 30 5.53 -5.33 9.68
N ASP A 31 6.03 -4.61 10.68
CA ASP A 31 6.71 -5.15 11.88
C ASP A 31 5.77 -5.83 12.90
N GLY A 32 4.50 -6.05 12.55
CA GLY A 32 3.51 -6.73 13.39
C GLY A 32 2.42 -7.42 12.57
N GLU A 33 1.48 -8.08 13.23
CA GLU A 33 0.31 -8.65 12.54
C GLU A 33 -0.65 -7.54 12.11
N LEU A 34 -1.16 -7.65 10.88
CA LEU A 34 -2.22 -6.76 10.41
C LEU A 34 -3.54 -7.20 11.05
N PRO A 35 -4.23 -6.31 11.79
CA PRO A 35 -5.52 -6.66 12.36
C PRO A 35 -6.55 -6.84 11.24
N MET A 36 -7.48 -7.77 11.39
CA MET A 36 -8.52 -8.02 10.37
C MET A 36 -9.46 -6.82 10.14
N ARG A 37 -9.60 -5.95 11.14
CA ARG A 37 -10.35 -4.68 11.12
C ARG A 37 -9.79 -3.72 12.18
N MET A 38 -10.04 -2.44 12.02
CA MET A 38 -9.70 -1.42 13.02
C MET A 38 -10.61 -1.54 14.25
N PRO A 39 -10.13 -1.12 15.44
CA PRO A 39 -10.87 -1.27 16.69
C PRO A 39 -12.11 -0.36 16.79
N ASP A 40 -12.09 0.79 16.11
CA ASP A 40 -13.12 1.83 16.15
C ASP A 40 -13.12 2.65 14.84
N GLU A 41 -14.15 3.49 14.64
CA GLU A 41 -14.38 4.31 13.44
C GLU A 41 -13.35 5.44 13.27
N ASP A 42 -12.76 5.86 14.39
CA ASP A 42 -11.76 6.92 14.44
C ASP A 42 -10.37 6.44 14.04
N THR A 43 -10.13 5.12 14.08
CA THR A 43 -8.87 4.49 13.73
C THR A 43 -8.91 3.93 12.31
N ASN A 44 -7.99 4.36 11.46
CA ASN A 44 -7.88 3.91 10.08
C ASN A 44 -6.42 3.61 9.74
N THR A 45 -6.21 2.62 8.87
CA THR A 45 -4.87 2.31 8.34
C THR A 45 -4.90 2.29 6.81
N ILE A 46 -3.89 2.85 6.17
CA ILE A 46 -3.68 2.77 4.72
C ILE A 46 -2.29 2.18 4.50
N ILE A 47 -2.22 1.09 3.74
CA ILE A 47 -0.96 0.60 3.20
C ILE A 47 -1.06 0.68 1.69
N ALA A 48 -0.11 1.36 1.05
CA ALA A 48 -0.11 1.54 -0.38
C ALA A 48 1.29 1.49 -0.99
N VAL A 49 1.34 1.11 -2.25
CA VAL A 49 2.49 1.25 -3.13
C VAL A 49 2.15 2.31 -4.17
N LYS A 50 2.98 3.33 -4.24
CA LYS A 50 2.92 4.35 -5.27
C LYS A 50 3.97 4.07 -6.33
N MET A 51 3.54 4.05 -7.58
CA MET A 51 4.39 3.84 -8.74
C MET A 51 4.33 5.06 -9.65
N ARG A 52 5.49 5.47 -10.15
CA ARG A 52 5.61 6.52 -11.17
C ARG A 52 6.41 5.98 -12.34
N THR A 53 5.78 5.92 -13.50
CA THR A 53 6.39 5.46 -14.75
C THR A 53 7.30 6.54 -15.34
N THR A 54 8.09 6.17 -16.34
CA THR A 54 9.03 7.10 -17.02
C THR A 54 8.33 8.18 -17.83
N ASP A 55 7.06 7.99 -18.20
CA ASP A 55 6.21 8.98 -18.86
C ASP A 55 5.43 9.85 -17.85
N ASP A 56 5.82 9.83 -16.57
CA ASP A 56 5.19 10.55 -15.47
C ASP A 56 3.75 10.13 -15.12
N SER A 57 3.27 9.00 -15.66
CA SER A 57 2.03 8.40 -15.15
C SER A 57 2.17 7.97 -13.71
N GLU A 58 1.15 8.26 -12.90
CA GLU A 58 1.10 7.93 -11.48
C GLU A 58 0.02 6.89 -11.19
N PHE A 59 0.43 5.82 -10.52
CA PHE A 59 -0.44 4.75 -10.07
C PHE A 59 -0.30 4.57 -8.56
N VAL A 60 -1.41 4.37 -7.87
CA VAL A 60 -1.41 4.04 -6.44
C VAL A 60 -2.28 2.82 -6.23
N LEU A 61 -1.70 1.77 -5.66
CA LEU A 61 -2.40 0.53 -5.31
C LEU A 61 -2.23 0.32 -3.82
N GLY A 62 -3.28 -0.03 -3.12
CA GLY A 62 -3.19 -0.25 -1.68
C GLY A 62 -4.47 -0.79 -1.11
N ALA A 63 -4.55 -0.80 0.21
CA ALA A 63 -5.77 -1.09 0.91
C ALA A 63 -5.96 -0.17 2.11
N HIS A 64 -7.24 0.06 2.41
CA HIS A 64 -7.69 0.84 3.55
C HIS A 64 -8.34 -0.11 4.55
N ALA A 65 -7.89 -0.08 5.80
CA ALA A 65 -8.49 -0.77 6.92
C ALA A 65 -9.37 0.20 7.71
N SER A 66 -10.61 -0.22 7.96
CA SER A 66 -11.53 0.41 8.91
C SER A 66 -12.17 -0.66 9.80
N GLU A 67 -13.18 -0.30 10.61
CA GLU A 67 -13.99 -1.26 11.38
C GLU A 67 -14.65 -2.34 10.49
N GLN A 68 -14.89 -2.03 9.21
CA GLN A 68 -15.48 -2.97 8.25
C GLN A 68 -14.44 -3.93 7.65
N GLY A 69 -13.18 -3.83 8.09
CA GLY A 69 -12.07 -4.60 7.56
C GLY A 69 -11.34 -3.91 6.42
N TRP A 70 -10.53 -4.68 5.71
CA TRP A 70 -9.67 -4.19 4.63
C TRP A 70 -10.41 -4.11 3.30
N LYS A 71 -10.25 -2.99 2.61
CA LYS A 71 -10.76 -2.77 1.25
C LYS A 71 -9.63 -2.33 0.33
N PRO A 72 -9.30 -3.11 -0.72
CA PRO A 72 -8.30 -2.70 -1.68
C PRO A 72 -8.81 -1.54 -2.53
N PHE A 73 -7.91 -0.69 -2.98
CA PHE A 73 -8.19 0.40 -3.89
C PHE A 73 -7.09 0.56 -4.93
N ALA A 74 -7.46 1.18 -6.04
CA ALA A 74 -6.53 1.58 -7.08
C ALA A 74 -6.81 3.05 -7.46
N LYS A 75 -5.76 3.80 -7.77
CA LYS A 75 -5.84 5.13 -8.34
C LYS A 75 -4.92 5.21 -9.56
N TRP A 76 -5.40 5.93 -10.57
CA TRP A 76 -4.63 6.27 -11.76
C TRP A 76 -4.76 7.78 -11.99
N TYR A 77 -3.64 8.50 -12.03
CA TYR A 77 -3.60 9.97 -12.08
C TYR A 77 -4.46 10.63 -10.99
N GLY A 78 -4.43 10.06 -9.77
CA GLY A 78 -5.23 10.54 -8.63
C GLY A 78 -6.72 10.15 -8.69
N HIS A 79 -7.23 9.68 -9.83
CA HIS A 79 -8.62 9.23 -9.96
C HIS A 79 -8.79 7.80 -9.46
N LYS A 80 -9.79 7.57 -8.60
CA LYS A 80 -10.13 6.21 -8.15
C LYS A 80 -10.57 5.35 -9.33
N ARG A 81 -10.08 4.11 -9.36
CA ARG A 81 -10.48 3.06 -10.30
C ARG A 81 -10.89 1.82 -9.52
N PRO A 82 -11.72 0.93 -10.10
CA PRO A 82 -11.90 -0.40 -9.56
C PRO A 82 -10.55 -1.09 -9.37
N PHE A 83 -10.37 -1.80 -8.26
CA PHE A 83 -9.17 -2.58 -8.04
C PHE A 83 -9.15 -3.76 -9.03
N PRO A 84 -8.10 -3.90 -9.87
CA PRO A 84 -8.13 -4.75 -11.06
C PRO A 84 -7.68 -6.20 -10.81
N GLY A 85 -7.54 -6.63 -9.56
CA GLY A 85 -6.83 -7.88 -9.26
C GLY A 85 -7.22 -8.54 -7.95
N ARG A 86 -6.29 -9.33 -7.41
CA ARG A 86 -6.44 -10.05 -6.15
C ARG A 86 -5.74 -9.33 -5.01
N PHE A 87 -6.32 -9.46 -3.83
CA PHE A 87 -5.86 -8.86 -2.59
C PHE A 87 -5.93 -9.89 -1.48
N GLU A 88 -4.83 -10.07 -0.76
CA GLU A 88 -4.72 -11.01 0.35
C GLU A 88 -3.95 -10.38 1.51
N ILE A 89 -4.33 -10.78 2.73
CA ILE A 89 -3.57 -10.49 3.95
C ILE A 89 -3.21 -11.82 4.59
N ARG A 90 -1.94 -12.00 4.94
CA ARG A 90 -1.45 -13.15 5.71
C ARG A 90 -0.48 -12.66 6.76
N GLY A 91 -0.86 -12.76 8.04
CA GLY A 91 -0.06 -12.22 9.15
C GLY A 91 0.20 -10.72 8.98
N GLY A 92 1.47 -10.31 9.02
CA GLY A 92 1.90 -8.94 8.77
C GLY A 92 2.10 -8.57 7.30
N THR A 93 1.72 -9.41 6.35
CA THR A 93 1.93 -9.16 4.91
C THR A 93 0.63 -8.90 4.18
N LEU A 94 0.60 -7.79 3.45
CA LEU A 94 -0.41 -7.44 2.46
C LEU A 94 0.15 -7.73 1.07
N THR A 95 -0.57 -8.55 0.29
CA THR A 95 -0.20 -8.89 -1.10
C THR A 95 -1.32 -8.45 -2.05
N MET A 96 -0.92 -7.78 -3.13
CA MET A 96 -1.78 -7.41 -4.26
C MET A 96 -1.20 -8.00 -5.53
N THR A 97 -2.02 -8.70 -6.31
CA THR A 97 -1.64 -9.20 -7.64
C THR A 97 -2.57 -8.56 -8.66
N ILE A 98 -2.02 -7.79 -9.59
CA ILE A 98 -2.79 -7.06 -10.61
C ILE A 98 -2.27 -7.40 -12.01
N PRO A 99 -3.12 -7.34 -13.05
CA PRO A 99 -2.64 -7.51 -14.42
C PRO A 99 -1.80 -6.32 -14.86
N TRP A 100 -0.77 -6.56 -15.67
CA TRP A 100 0.05 -5.47 -16.25
C TRP A 100 -0.77 -4.47 -17.08
N SER A 101 -1.90 -4.89 -17.64
CA SER A 101 -2.80 -4.03 -18.41
C SER A 101 -3.35 -2.86 -17.60
N PHE A 102 -3.40 -2.95 -16.27
CA PHE A 102 -3.75 -1.81 -15.42
C PHE A 102 -2.71 -0.68 -15.46
N LEU A 103 -1.44 -1.04 -15.70
CA LEU A 103 -0.33 -0.11 -15.84
C LEU A 103 -0.01 0.19 -17.31
N ASP A 104 -0.96 -0.07 -18.21
CA ASP A 104 -0.78 0.01 -19.67
C ASP A 104 0.38 -0.89 -20.17
N GLY A 105 0.59 -2.03 -19.53
CA GLY A 105 1.58 -3.05 -19.89
C GLY A 105 2.90 -2.96 -19.11
N PRO A 106 3.79 -3.96 -19.26
CA PRO A 106 5.09 -4.00 -18.59
C PRO A 106 5.97 -2.82 -18.98
N ARG A 107 6.50 -2.10 -17.99
CA ARG A 107 7.30 -0.88 -18.20
C ARG A 107 8.19 -0.58 -17.01
N ARG A 108 9.14 0.34 -17.20
CA ARG A 108 9.97 0.87 -16.11
C ARG A 108 9.18 1.87 -15.28
N PHE A 109 9.34 1.76 -13.95
CA PHE A 109 8.77 2.70 -13.00
C PHE A 109 9.68 2.80 -11.77
N ARG A 110 9.56 3.93 -11.07
CA ARG A 110 10.02 4.07 -9.69
C ARG A 110 8.85 3.79 -8.77
N TRP A 111 9.14 3.25 -7.59
CA TRP A 111 8.09 3.00 -6.62
C TRP A 111 8.58 3.19 -5.19
N PHE A 112 7.63 3.46 -4.31
CA PHE A 112 7.80 3.41 -2.87
C PHE A 112 6.53 2.85 -2.22
N ALA A 113 6.69 2.21 -1.07
CA ALA A 113 5.57 1.81 -0.23
C ALA A 113 5.40 2.82 0.91
N ASN A 114 4.16 2.99 1.35
CA ASN A 114 3.82 3.75 2.54
C ASN A 114 2.81 3.01 3.41
N ALA A 115 3.00 3.10 4.71
CA ALA A 115 2.03 2.68 5.71
C ALA A 115 1.62 3.91 6.49
N SER A 116 0.33 4.09 6.71
CA SER A 116 -0.21 5.24 7.41
C SER A 116 -1.27 4.78 8.38
N TRP A 117 -1.01 4.95 9.66
CA TRP A 117 -1.97 4.73 10.73
C TRP A 117 -2.47 6.08 11.22
N ILE A 118 -3.78 6.24 11.33
CA ILE A 118 -4.43 7.49 11.72
C ILE A 118 -5.44 7.17 12.82
N GLN A 119 -5.37 7.87 13.94
CA GLN A 119 -6.42 7.83 14.96
C GLN A 119 -6.93 9.25 15.24
N SER A 120 -8.23 9.42 15.04
CA SER A 120 -8.95 10.69 15.17
C SER A 120 -9.59 10.85 16.56
N ALA A 121 -8.87 10.48 17.63
CA ALA A 121 -9.38 10.65 18.99
C ALA A 121 -9.15 12.09 19.49
N GLY A 122 -10.12 12.98 19.25
CA GLY A 122 -10.13 14.36 19.76
C GLY A 122 -9.68 15.45 18.77
N VAL A 123 -9.34 16.65 19.27
CA VAL A 123 -9.07 17.86 18.45
C VAL A 123 -7.78 17.73 17.60
N ILE A 124 -6.92 16.74 17.86
CA ILE A 124 -5.63 16.57 17.17
C ILE A 124 -5.50 15.11 16.69
N PRO A 125 -5.47 14.85 15.37
CA PRO A 125 -5.23 13.51 14.85
C PRO A 125 -3.79 13.07 15.11
N THR A 126 -3.59 11.80 15.49
CA THR A 126 -2.25 11.17 15.54
C THR A 126 -2.02 10.40 14.25
N TYR A 127 -0.82 10.52 13.67
CA TYR A 127 -0.43 9.77 12.47
C TYR A 127 1.00 9.22 12.58
N SER A 128 1.23 8.05 11.99
CA SER A 128 2.58 7.59 11.59
C SER A 128 2.59 7.40 10.08
N ILE A 129 3.71 7.74 9.43
CA ILE A 129 3.94 7.47 8.01
C ILE A 129 5.34 6.87 7.90
N ASP A 130 5.42 5.61 7.54
CA ASP A 130 6.67 4.99 7.13
C ASP A 130 6.77 4.93 5.60
N LEU A 131 8.00 5.02 5.08
CA LEU A 131 8.33 5.03 3.67
C LEU A 131 9.48 4.07 3.38
N ALA A 132 9.18 3.00 2.64
CA ALA A 132 10.22 2.09 2.12
C ALA A 132 10.50 2.44 0.64
N PRO A 133 11.63 3.10 0.32
CA PRO A 133 12.00 3.39 -1.06
C PRO A 133 12.55 2.15 -1.77
N SER A 134 12.46 2.13 -3.11
CA SER A 134 13.32 1.26 -3.92
C SER A 134 14.70 1.91 -4.13
N ALA A 135 15.76 1.10 -4.09
CA ALA A 135 17.00 1.41 -4.82
C ALA A 135 16.67 1.46 -6.33
N GLU A 136 17.33 2.34 -7.09
CA GLU A 136 16.91 2.78 -8.43
C GLU A 136 16.31 1.70 -9.36
N GLY A 137 15.26 2.09 -10.08
CA GLY A 137 14.35 1.22 -10.81
C GLY A 137 15.03 0.27 -11.80
N HIS A 138 15.05 -1.01 -11.44
CA HIS A 138 15.38 -2.09 -12.36
C HIS A 138 14.26 -2.25 -13.42
N PRO A 139 14.62 -2.61 -14.66
CA PRO A 139 13.62 -2.98 -15.67
C PRO A 139 12.86 -4.24 -15.23
N PHE A 140 11.52 -4.21 -15.35
CA PHE A 140 10.65 -5.38 -15.23
C PHE A 140 9.99 -5.67 -16.59
N PRO A 141 9.81 -6.95 -16.99
CA PRO A 141 10.27 -8.17 -16.34
C PRO A 141 11.71 -8.48 -16.76
N GLY A 142 12.61 -8.61 -15.77
CA GLY A 142 13.96 -9.15 -15.95
C GLY A 142 14.07 -10.46 -15.19
#